data_AF-A0A6L3Z8W0-F1
#
_entry.id   AF-A0A6L3Z8W0-F1
#
_cell.length_a   1.000
_cell.length_b   1.000
_cell.length_c   1.000
_cell.angle_alpha   90.00
_cell.angle_beta   90.00
_cell.angle_gamma   90.00
#
_symmetry.space_group_name_H-M   'P 1'
#
loop_
_entity.id
_entity.type
_entity.pdbx_description
1 polymer ?
#
loop_
_entity_poly.entity_id
_entity_poly.type
_entity_poly.pdbx_seq_one_letter_code
_entity_poly.pdbx_strand_id
1 'polypeptide(L)'
;MLEEAEDRAARAAVEGRQMRAGGGVISRLPKPYNDNVPVTRVAIRAGELFIGDIPASHLWPVAQQPAHKPLVIIESPYSGDVARNTEYARACLLDSLQRGEAPIASHLLHTQVLEDMRPDERELGIEAGLAWYRVAEKCVVYEDWGTSGGMITGIRRAKQFGVPVEYRRLETWRAAA
;
A
#
# COMPACT_ATOMS: atom_id res chain seq x y z
N MET A 1 -12.77 -8.65 28.02
CA MET A 1 -14.18 -8.90 27.61
C MET A 1 -14.48 -8.38 26.20
N LEU A 2 -14.07 -7.15 25.83
CA LEU A 2 -14.18 -6.64 24.45
C LEU A 2 -13.05 -7.14 23.52
N GLU A 3 -11.82 -7.21 24.03
CA GLU A 3 -10.62 -7.67 23.29
C GLU A 3 -10.75 -9.12 22.78
N GLU A 4 -11.37 -10.01 23.56
CA GLU A 4 -11.60 -11.40 23.15
C GLU A 4 -12.75 -11.54 22.14
N ALA A 5 -13.63 -10.56 22.00
CA ALA A 5 -14.73 -10.59 21.05
C ALA A 5 -14.26 -10.21 19.65
N GLU A 6 -13.36 -9.22 19.55
CA GLU A 6 -12.73 -8.81 18.30
C GLU A 6 -11.75 -9.87 17.79
N ASP A 7 -11.00 -10.52 18.69
CA ASP A 7 -10.07 -11.61 18.34
C ASP A 7 -10.83 -12.88 17.87
N ARG A 8 -12.04 -13.12 18.39
CA ARG A 8 -12.93 -14.18 17.91
C ARG A 8 -13.54 -13.87 16.55
N ALA A 9 -13.92 -12.62 16.28
CA ALA A 9 -14.45 -12.21 14.98
C ALA A 9 -13.37 -12.29 13.88
N ALA A 10 -12.13 -11.89 14.22
CA ALA A 10 -10.97 -12.03 13.34
C ALA A 10 -10.63 -13.49 13.05
N ARG A 11 -10.70 -14.40 14.05
CA ARG A 11 -10.52 -15.85 13.84
C ARG A 11 -11.64 -16.48 13.03
N ALA A 12 -12.90 -16.09 13.23
CA ALA A 12 -14.03 -16.63 12.48
C ALA A 12 -13.98 -16.27 10.98
N ALA A 13 -13.45 -15.09 10.63
CA ALA A 13 -13.21 -14.68 9.24
C ALA A 13 -12.04 -15.43 8.57
N VAL A 14 -11.07 -15.91 9.37
CA VAL A 14 -9.89 -16.66 8.91
C VAL A 14 -10.14 -18.17 8.83
N GLU A 15 -10.98 -18.74 9.69
CA GLU A 15 -11.17 -20.20 9.81
C GLU A 15 -12.20 -20.81 8.84
N GLY A 16 -12.84 -20.03 7.96
CA GLY A 16 -13.43 -20.49 6.71
C GLY A 16 -14.19 -21.83 6.73
N ARG A 17 -15.14 -22.03 7.65
CA ARG A 17 -16.08 -23.17 7.61
C ARG A 17 -17.45 -22.69 7.11
N GLN A 18 -18.08 -23.24 6.08
CA GLN A 18 -17.71 -24.30 5.12
C GLN A 18 -18.73 -24.27 3.95
N MET A 19 -18.31 -24.61 2.72
CA MET A 19 -18.89 -25.72 1.93
C MET A 19 -18.00 -25.99 0.70
N ARG A 20 -17.65 -27.27 0.55
CA ARG A 20 -16.73 -27.78 -0.47
C ARG A 20 -17.42 -27.86 -1.84
N ALA A 21 -16.70 -27.46 -2.88
CA ALA A 21 -16.65 -28.22 -4.12
C ALA A 21 -15.26 -28.04 -4.76
N GLY A 22 -14.51 -29.14 -4.77
CA GLY A 22 -13.43 -29.52 -5.70
C GLY A 22 -12.47 -28.49 -6.32
N GLY A 23 -11.18 -28.79 -6.21
CA GLY A 23 -10.16 -28.37 -7.18
C GLY A 23 -9.23 -27.29 -6.66
N GLY A 24 -7.97 -27.64 -6.43
CA GLY A 24 -6.96 -26.69 -6.01
C GLY A 24 -6.65 -25.66 -7.09
N VAL A 25 -6.66 -24.38 -6.69
CA VAL A 25 -5.71 -23.36 -7.14
C VAL A 25 -5.55 -22.39 -5.97
N ILE A 26 -4.34 -22.29 -5.40
CA ILE A 26 -3.99 -21.14 -4.57
C ILE A 26 -3.88 -19.98 -5.56
N SER A 27 -4.96 -19.25 -5.76
CA SER A 27 -4.95 -18.14 -6.71
C SER A 27 -4.11 -17.02 -6.10
N ARG A 28 -2.85 -16.92 -6.54
CA ARG A 28 -2.09 -15.66 -6.54
C ARG A 28 -2.74 -14.70 -7.55
N LEU A 29 -4.01 -14.37 -7.37
CA LEU A 29 -4.56 -13.22 -8.05
C LEU A 29 -3.90 -12.00 -7.41
N PRO A 30 -3.21 -11.13 -8.17
CA PRO A 30 -2.81 -9.82 -7.67
C PRO A 30 -4.05 -9.18 -7.04
N LYS A 31 -3.93 -8.66 -5.82
CA LYS A 31 -5.01 -7.86 -5.22
C LYS A 31 -5.34 -6.77 -6.24
N PRO A 32 -6.55 -6.72 -6.80
CA PRO A 32 -6.81 -5.80 -7.90
C PRO A 32 -6.67 -4.38 -7.35
N TYR A 33 -5.72 -3.63 -7.92
CA TYR A 33 -5.43 -2.23 -7.57
C TYR A 33 -6.65 -1.31 -7.75
N ASN A 34 -7.65 -1.79 -8.47
CA ASN A 34 -8.95 -1.18 -8.62
C ASN A 34 -9.93 -2.34 -8.67
N ASP A 35 -10.90 -2.39 -7.77
CA ASP A 35 -11.89 -3.47 -7.78
C ASP A 35 -12.63 -3.54 -9.10
N ASN A 36 -12.54 -2.53 -9.98
CA ASN A 36 -13.10 -2.47 -11.35
C ASN A 36 -14.48 -3.10 -11.43
N VAL A 37 -15.24 -3.10 -10.32
CA VAL A 37 -16.67 -3.30 -10.34
C VAL A 37 -17.10 -2.11 -11.17
N PRO A 38 -17.64 -2.31 -12.37
CA PRO A 38 -18.07 -1.19 -13.18
C PRO A 38 -19.22 -0.55 -12.41
N VAL A 39 -18.93 0.48 -11.60
CA VAL A 39 -19.93 1.35 -11.00
C VAL A 39 -20.54 2.27 -12.07
N THR A 40 -19.95 2.27 -13.26
CA THR A 40 -20.45 2.89 -14.46
C THR A 40 -21.68 2.14 -14.96
N ARG A 41 -22.87 2.64 -14.61
CA ARG A 41 -24.12 2.21 -15.26
C ARG A 41 -24.08 2.67 -16.71
N VAL A 42 -23.98 1.70 -17.61
CA VAL A 42 -24.08 1.92 -19.05
C VAL A 42 -25.51 1.64 -19.48
N ALA A 43 -26.11 2.54 -20.27
CA ALA A 43 -27.47 2.38 -20.80
C ALA A 43 -27.51 2.69 -22.29
N ILE A 44 -28.41 2.04 -23.03
CA ILE A 44 -28.72 2.40 -24.42
C ILE A 44 -30.09 3.09 -24.42
N ARG A 45 -30.15 4.34 -24.89
CA ARG A 45 -31.40 5.11 -25.03
C ARG A 45 -31.52 5.56 -26.48
N ALA A 46 -32.62 5.24 -27.15
CA ALA A 46 -32.86 5.60 -28.56
C ALA A 46 -31.70 5.23 -29.53
N GLY A 47 -30.98 4.14 -29.26
CA GLY A 47 -29.86 3.67 -30.09
C GLY A 47 -28.50 4.30 -29.75
N GLU A 48 -28.44 5.24 -28.79
CA GLU A 48 -27.20 5.86 -28.32
C GLU A 48 -26.74 5.25 -26.99
N LEU A 49 -25.43 5.08 -26.84
CA LEU A 49 -24.79 4.59 -25.61
C LEU A 49 -24.63 5.74 -24.60
N PHE A 50 -24.93 5.50 -23.33
CA PHE A 50 -24.81 6.46 -22.24
C PHE A 50 -23.98 5.89 -21.09
N ILE A 51 -23.15 6.74 -20.49
CA ILE A 51 -22.47 6.51 -19.21
C ILE A 51 -23.14 7.43 -18.18
N GLY A 52 -23.96 6.88 -17.30
CA GLY A 52 -24.89 7.68 -16.49
C GLY A 52 -25.89 8.41 -17.40
N ASP A 53 -25.85 9.74 -17.40
CA ASP A 53 -26.65 10.60 -18.30
C ASP A 53 -25.81 11.26 -19.42
N ILE A 54 -24.52 10.90 -19.53
CA ILE A 54 -23.62 11.43 -20.55
C ILE A 54 -23.68 10.56 -21.80
N PRO A 55 -24.03 11.10 -22.98
CA PRO A 55 -23.98 10.34 -24.23
C PRO A 55 -22.52 10.01 -24.59
N ALA A 56 -22.24 8.72 -24.73
CA ALA A 56 -20.95 8.18 -25.11
C ALA A 56 -20.66 8.35 -26.62
N SER A 57 -21.32 9.27 -27.31
CA SER A 57 -20.92 9.72 -28.65
C SER A 57 -19.60 10.50 -28.63
N HIS A 58 -19.20 11.01 -27.45
CA HIS A 58 -17.89 11.61 -27.15
C HIS A 58 -17.03 10.68 -26.29
N LEU A 59 -16.77 9.46 -26.75
CA LEU A 59 -15.76 8.62 -26.09
C LEU A 59 -14.40 9.28 -26.28
N TRP A 60 -13.87 9.90 -25.21
CA TRP A 60 -12.44 10.08 -25.09
C TRP A 60 -11.84 8.67 -25.12
N PRO A 61 -10.84 8.38 -25.98
CA PRO A 61 -10.19 7.09 -25.92
C PRO A 61 -9.69 6.91 -24.49
N VAL A 62 -10.16 5.85 -23.82
CA VAL A 62 -9.62 5.44 -22.54
C VAL A 62 -8.15 5.15 -22.83
N ALA A 63 -7.27 6.07 -22.44
CA ALA A 63 -5.85 5.86 -22.57
C ALA A 63 -5.55 4.52 -21.92
N GLN A 64 -4.90 3.62 -22.65
CA GLN A 64 -4.49 2.35 -22.07
C GLN A 64 -3.72 2.68 -20.79
N GLN A 65 -4.13 2.08 -19.67
CA GLN A 65 -3.40 2.30 -18.44
C GLN A 65 -1.94 1.90 -18.70
N PRO A 66 -0.97 2.74 -18.28
CA PRO A 66 0.43 2.43 -18.48
C PRO A 66 0.77 1.08 -17.86
N ALA A 67 1.86 0.47 -18.32
CA ALA A 67 2.34 -0.81 -17.80
C ALA A 67 2.33 -0.83 -16.27
N HIS A 68 1.83 -1.93 -15.71
CA HIS A 68 1.67 -2.14 -14.28
C HIS A 68 2.97 -1.83 -13.51
N LYS A 69 2.90 -0.87 -12.58
CA LYS A 69 4.02 -0.52 -11.68
C LYS A 69 3.75 -1.09 -10.29
N PRO A 70 4.66 -1.92 -9.73
CA PRO A 70 4.47 -2.50 -8.41
C PRO A 70 4.24 -1.46 -7.34
N LEU A 71 3.18 -1.58 -6.56
CA LEU A 71 2.94 -0.71 -5.41
C LEU A 71 3.78 -1.15 -4.21
N VAL A 72 4.62 -0.25 -3.73
CA VAL A 72 5.63 -0.56 -2.71
C VAL A 72 5.43 0.31 -1.50
N ILE A 73 5.37 -0.29 -0.31
CA ILE A 73 5.52 0.45 0.93
C ILE A 73 7.00 0.42 1.31
N ILE A 74 7.57 1.58 1.60
CA ILE A 74 8.94 1.70 2.09
C ILE A 74 8.92 1.81 3.61
N GLU A 75 9.67 0.93 4.26
CA GLU A 75 10.00 1.00 5.68
C GLU A 75 11.48 1.36 5.82
N SER A 76 11.76 2.52 6.42
CA SER A 76 13.11 2.96 6.78
C SER A 76 13.07 3.73 8.10
N PRO A 77 14.21 3.90 8.80
CA PRO A 77 14.22 4.70 10.01
C PRO A 77 13.80 6.15 9.73
N TYR A 78 13.13 6.77 10.70
CA TYR A 78 12.77 8.19 10.65
C TYR A 78 13.15 8.91 11.95
N SER A 79 12.68 8.42 13.10
CA SER A 79 12.99 8.99 14.42
C SER A 79 14.48 8.84 14.82
N GLY A 80 14.92 9.66 15.79
CA GLY A 80 16.31 9.74 16.21
C GLY A 80 17.04 10.86 15.46
N ASP A 81 18.05 10.53 14.67
CA ASP A 81 18.70 11.49 13.77
C ASP A 81 17.83 11.77 12.55
N VAL A 82 16.83 12.65 12.73
CA VAL A 82 15.80 12.95 11.72
C VAL A 82 16.41 13.51 10.44
N ALA A 83 17.47 14.32 10.52
CA ALA A 83 18.12 14.88 9.33
C ALA A 83 18.73 13.76 8.46
N ARG A 84 19.57 12.91 9.04
CA ARG A 84 20.17 11.77 8.34
C ARG A 84 19.10 10.79 7.83
N ASN A 85 18.11 10.49 8.67
CA ASN A 85 17.07 9.53 8.33
C ASN A 85 16.15 10.05 7.21
N THR A 86 15.92 11.36 7.15
CA THR A 86 15.20 12.00 6.04
C THR A 86 15.97 11.84 4.73
N GLU A 87 17.27 12.13 4.72
CA GLU A 87 18.12 11.91 3.54
C GLU A 87 18.12 10.43 3.12
N TYR A 88 18.26 9.52 4.08
CA TYR A 88 18.23 8.09 3.82
C TYR A 88 16.88 7.60 3.28
N ALA A 89 15.75 8.06 3.84
CA ALA A 89 14.42 7.74 3.33
C ALA A 89 14.20 8.25 1.89
N ARG A 90 14.75 9.42 1.55
CA ARG A 90 14.74 9.94 0.17
C ARG A 90 15.56 9.06 -0.77
N ALA A 91 16.73 8.57 -0.34
CA ALA A 91 17.54 7.63 -1.11
C ALA A 91 16.81 6.29 -1.33
N CYS A 92 16.12 5.78 -0.30
CA CYS A 92 15.28 4.58 -0.39
C CYS A 92 14.13 4.75 -1.39
N LEU A 93 13.48 5.92 -1.38
CA LEU A 93 12.43 6.28 -2.32
C LEU A 93 12.96 6.33 -3.76
N LEU A 94 14.14 6.94 -3.95
CA LEU A 94 14.79 7.02 -5.25
C LEU A 94 15.18 5.63 -5.79
N ASP A 95 15.78 4.75 -4.98
CA ASP A 95 16.11 3.37 -5.39
C ASP A 95 14.85 2.62 -5.86
N SER A 96 13.75 2.73 -5.12
CA SER A 96 12.49 2.07 -5.50
C SER A 96 11.92 2.63 -6.81
N LEU A 97 11.93 3.96 -6.99
CA LEU A 97 11.52 4.60 -8.25
C LEU A 97 12.38 4.14 -9.44
N GLN A 98 13.71 4.04 -9.25
CA GLN A 98 14.65 3.57 -10.28
C GLN A 98 14.42 2.10 -10.68
N ARG A 99 13.84 1.28 -9.79
CA ARG A 99 13.41 -0.10 -10.09
C ARG A 99 12.08 -0.18 -10.86
N GLY A 100 11.49 0.96 -11.21
CA GLY A 100 10.22 1.02 -11.93
C GLY A 100 8.99 0.83 -11.03
N GLU A 101 9.19 0.84 -9.71
CA GLU A 101 8.14 0.68 -8.69
C GLU A 101 7.38 2.01 -8.47
N ALA A 102 6.23 1.94 -7.82
CA ALA A 102 5.46 3.07 -7.34
C ALA A 102 5.45 3.07 -5.80
N PRO A 103 6.51 3.62 -5.17
CA PRO A 103 6.65 3.58 -3.72
C PRO A 103 5.86 4.65 -2.97
N ILE A 104 5.46 4.32 -1.75
CA ILE A 104 5.08 5.28 -0.70
C ILE A 104 5.99 5.12 0.53
N ALA A 105 6.49 6.24 1.05
CA ALA A 105 7.18 6.34 2.32
C ALA A 105 6.39 7.27 3.24
N SER A 106 5.37 6.73 3.93
CA SER A 106 4.42 7.55 4.71
C SER A 106 5.09 8.30 5.85
N HIS A 107 6.11 7.73 6.49
CA HIS A 107 6.90 8.39 7.54
C HIS A 107 7.69 9.60 7.04
N LEU A 108 8.04 9.64 5.76
CA LEU A 108 8.66 10.80 5.12
C LEU A 108 7.61 11.81 4.64
N LEU A 109 6.48 11.33 4.09
CA LEU A 109 5.45 12.17 3.49
C LEU A 109 4.57 12.88 4.53
N HIS A 110 3.99 12.13 5.47
CA HIS A 110 2.99 12.67 6.40
C HIS A 110 3.60 13.68 7.37
N THR A 111 4.85 13.48 7.75
CA THR A 111 5.60 14.38 8.66
C THR A 111 5.93 15.74 8.04
N GLN A 112 5.66 15.95 6.75
CA GLN A 112 5.74 17.29 6.14
C GLN A 112 4.53 18.17 6.49
N VAL A 113 3.44 17.57 6.97
CA VAL A 113 2.17 18.24 7.25
C VAL A 113 1.59 17.91 8.63
N LEU A 114 2.14 16.91 9.31
CA LEU A 114 1.76 16.47 10.66
C LEU A 114 2.96 16.63 11.62
N GLU A 115 2.67 17.04 12.84
CA GLU A 115 3.64 17.17 13.92
C GLU A 115 3.77 15.85 14.70
N ASP A 116 4.88 15.13 14.51
CA ASP A 116 5.11 13.80 15.12
C ASP A 116 5.15 13.82 16.66
N MET A 117 5.37 15.01 17.25
CA MET A 117 5.36 15.25 18.70
C MET A 117 3.94 15.40 19.27
N ARG A 118 2.93 15.60 18.42
CA ARG A 118 1.52 15.65 18.82
C ARG A 118 0.90 14.27 18.70
N PRO A 119 0.44 13.65 19.81
CA PRO A 119 -0.02 12.27 19.79
C PRO A 119 -1.17 11.99 18.80
N ASP A 120 -2.11 12.93 18.68
CA ASP A 120 -3.25 12.88 17.76
C ASP A 120 -2.82 12.88 16.28
N GLU A 121 -1.91 13.79 15.93
CA GLU A 121 -1.39 13.88 14.55
C GLU A 121 -0.45 12.72 14.22
N ARG A 122 0.35 12.26 15.19
CA ARG A 122 1.19 11.07 15.07
C ARG A 122 0.35 9.82 14.76
N GLU A 123 -0.72 9.61 15.53
CA GLU A 123 -1.62 8.48 15.33
C GLU A 123 -2.28 8.54 13.95
N LEU A 124 -2.79 9.71 13.55
CA LEU A 124 -3.36 9.94 12.21
C LEU A 124 -2.36 9.57 11.09
N GLY A 125 -1.11 10.01 11.21
CA GLY A 125 -0.05 9.71 10.24
C GLY A 125 0.28 8.21 10.16
N ILE A 126 0.31 7.51 11.30
CA ILE A 126 0.55 6.08 11.38
C ILE A 126 -0.62 5.31 10.76
N GLU A 127 -1.86 5.61 11.14
CA GLU A 127 -3.05 4.94 10.60
C GLU A 127 -3.16 5.09 9.09
N ALA A 128 -2.98 6.33 8.59
CA ALA A 128 -2.99 6.61 7.16
C ALA A 128 -1.90 5.82 6.41
N GLY A 129 -0.69 5.71 6.97
CA GLY A 129 0.39 4.90 6.39
C GLY A 129 0.06 3.41 6.38
N LEU A 130 -0.48 2.88 7.48
CA LEU A 130 -0.82 1.46 7.61
C LEU A 130 -1.98 1.05 6.69
N ALA A 131 -2.88 1.96 6.31
CA ALA A 131 -3.98 1.68 5.39
C ALA A 131 -3.51 1.21 4.00
N TRP A 132 -2.33 1.65 3.55
CA TRP A 132 -1.76 1.27 2.25
C TRP A 132 -1.45 -0.23 2.14
N TYR A 133 -1.23 -0.93 3.25
CA TYR A 133 -0.94 -2.38 3.23
C TYR A 133 -2.09 -3.22 2.66
N ARG A 134 -3.29 -2.65 2.53
CA ARG A 134 -4.43 -3.31 1.87
C ARG A 134 -4.20 -3.49 0.37
N VAL A 135 -3.54 -2.52 -0.27
CA VAL A 135 -3.36 -2.47 -1.74
C VAL A 135 -1.91 -2.72 -2.17
N ALA A 136 -0.94 -2.55 -1.27
CA ALA A 136 0.47 -2.74 -1.59
C ALA A 136 0.78 -4.17 -2.03
N GLU A 137 1.65 -4.29 -3.03
CA GLU A 137 2.10 -5.59 -3.56
C GLU A 137 3.33 -6.11 -2.82
N LYS A 138 4.11 -5.22 -2.22
CA LYS A 138 5.19 -5.57 -1.30
C LYS A 138 5.54 -4.45 -0.34
N CYS A 139 6.15 -4.84 0.76
CA CYS A 139 6.78 -3.99 1.74
C CYS A 139 8.30 -4.15 1.59
N VAL A 140 9.01 -3.05 1.35
CA VAL A 140 10.46 -3.02 1.22
C VAL A 140 11.04 -2.37 2.47
N VAL A 141 11.85 -3.13 3.18
CA VAL A 141 12.52 -2.70 4.42
C VAL A 141 13.98 -2.40 4.10
N TYR A 142 14.37 -1.14 4.24
CA TYR A 142 15.76 -0.73 4.13
C TYR A 142 16.40 -0.74 5.51
N GLU A 143 17.42 -1.59 5.69
CA GLU A 143 17.94 -1.98 7.01
C GLU A 143 19.36 -1.50 7.31
N ASP A 144 19.94 -0.63 6.47
CA ASP A 144 21.33 -0.16 6.63
C ASP A 144 21.59 0.51 8.00
N TRP A 145 20.54 1.10 8.60
CA TRP A 145 20.60 1.79 9.89
C TRP A 145 19.82 1.06 10.99
N GLY A 146 19.65 -0.26 10.82
CA GLY A 146 18.87 -1.10 11.72
C GLY A 146 17.36 -0.95 11.53
N THR A 147 16.60 -1.70 12.32
CA THR A 147 15.14 -1.73 12.26
C THR A 147 14.54 -1.00 13.45
N SER A 148 13.88 0.13 13.19
CA SER A 148 13.22 0.91 14.24
C SER A 148 11.91 0.27 14.71
N GLY A 149 11.38 0.71 15.87
CA GLY A 149 10.07 0.26 16.36
C GLY A 149 8.93 0.55 15.38
N GLY A 150 8.99 1.68 14.66
CA GLY A 150 8.02 2.02 13.60
C GLY A 150 8.06 1.02 12.45
N MET A 151 9.26 0.68 11.98
CA MET A 151 9.45 -0.33 10.92
C MET A 151 8.96 -1.71 11.36
N ILE A 152 9.18 -2.11 12.61
CA ILE A 152 8.66 -3.38 13.14
C ILE A 152 7.13 -3.41 13.06
N THR A 153 6.46 -2.30 13.39
CA THR A 153 5.00 -2.19 13.24
C THR A 153 4.57 -2.35 11.79
N GLY A 154 5.25 -1.71 10.85
CA GLY A 154 5.04 -1.88 9.41
C GLY A 154 5.21 -3.33 8.94
N ILE A 155 6.33 -3.98 9.31
CA ILE A 155 6.63 -5.39 8.99
C ILE A 155 5.54 -6.32 9.54
N ARG A 156 5.06 -6.09 10.77
CA ARG A 156 3.96 -6.87 11.35
C ARG A 156 2.68 -6.68 10.55
N ARG A 157 2.37 -5.45 10.13
CA ARG A 157 1.19 -5.14 9.31
C ARG A 157 1.28 -5.80 7.94
N ALA A 158 2.45 -5.81 7.32
CA ALA A 158 2.72 -6.52 6.07
C ALA A 158 2.35 -8.01 6.20
N LYS A 159 2.86 -8.66 7.25
CA LYS A 159 2.59 -10.07 7.55
C LYS A 159 1.11 -10.32 7.79
N GLN A 160 0.43 -9.44 8.55
CA GLN A 160 -1.00 -9.55 8.83
C GLN A 160 -1.85 -9.55 7.55
N PHE A 161 -1.47 -8.76 6.54
CA PHE A 161 -2.20 -8.65 5.27
C PHE A 161 -1.63 -9.52 4.14
N GLY A 162 -0.69 -10.42 4.44
CA GLY A 162 -0.05 -11.29 3.46
C GLY A 162 0.75 -10.53 2.39
N VAL A 163 1.23 -9.33 2.71
CA VAL A 163 2.09 -8.52 1.83
C VAL A 163 3.53 -9.05 1.96
N PRO A 164 4.16 -9.51 0.86
CA PRO A 164 5.56 -9.91 0.85
C PRO A 164 6.48 -8.84 1.41
N VAL A 165 7.42 -9.23 2.27
CA VAL A 165 8.46 -8.34 2.83
C VAL A 165 9.77 -8.64 2.14
N GLU A 166 10.39 -7.60 1.57
CA GLU A 166 11.69 -7.63 0.90
C GLU A 166 12.67 -6.75 1.68
N TYR A 167 13.87 -7.24 1.94
CA TYR A 167 14.91 -6.48 2.64
C TYR A 167 15.93 -5.95 1.64
N ARG A 168 16.29 -4.67 1.77
CA ARG A 168 17.25 -3.99 0.89
C ARG A 168 18.30 -3.24 1.68
N ARG A 169 19.43 -3.01 1.03
CA ARG A 169 20.54 -2.19 1.50
C ARG A 169 21.01 -1.25 0.40
N LEU A 170 21.45 -0.07 0.79
CA LEU A 170 22.00 0.95 -0.10
C LEU A 170 23.48 1.15 0.24
N GLU A 171 24.34 0.31 -0.33
CA GLU A 171 25.79 0.30 -0.07
C GLU A 171 26.43 1.69 -0.20
N THR A 172 25.90 2.55 -1.08
CA THR A 172 26.35 3.93 -1.29
C THR A 172 25.18 4.92 -1.32
N TRP A 173 24.43 5.09 -0.23
CA TRP A 173 23.28 6.01 -0.19
C TRP A 173 23.63 7.50 -0.25
N ARG A 174 24.87 7.89 0.11
CA ARG A 174 25.37 9.29 0.03
C ARG A 174 26.02 9.67 -1.31
N ALA A 175 26.27 8.71 -2.20
CA ALA A 175 26.88 8.99 -3.50
C ALA A 175 25.87 9.48 -4.55
N ALA A 176 24.57 9.43 -4.23
CA ALA A 176 23.46 9.76 -5.13
C ALA A 176 22.73 11.08 -4.77
N ALA A 177 23.35 11.95 -3.97
CA ALA A 177 22.82 13.26 -3.59
C ALA A 177 23.38 14.39 -4.47
#